data_AF-A0A8H4EQ16-F1
#
_entry.id   AF-A0A8H4EQ16-F1
#
_cell.length_a   1.000
_cell.length_b   1.000
_cell.length_c   1.000
_cell.angle_alpha   90.00
_cell.angle_beta   90.00
_cell.angle_gamma   90.00
#
_symmetry.space_group_name_H-M   'P 1'
#
loop_
_entity.id
_entity.type
_entity.pdbx_description
1 polymer ?
#
loop_
_entity_poly.entity_id
_entity_poly.type
_entity_poly.pdbx_seq_one_letter_code
_entity_poly.pdbx_strand_id
1 'polypeptide(L)'
;MHQNKDYDGAWECFNQNAELNNPLAKFWLGYYLLYGHYHEQKDPIKARQLFKEADEHNHSEAQCRYAVSLLTAGNSENPSIDAMYYLGDIYVGGKLRVKKDEERGLNYLRVAASNQNERAIALLAKLGK
;
A
#
# COMPACT_ATOMS: atom_id res chain seq x y z
N MET A 1 -29.68 -7.10 -10.01
CA MET A 1 -29.00 -6.41 -11.14
C MET A 1 -27.59 -6.00 -10.70
N HIS A 2 -26.64 -6.93 -10.60
CA HIS A 2 -25.26 -6.68 -10.17
C HIS A 2 -24.29 -6.69 -11.37
N GLN A 3 -24.42 -5.74 -12.30
CA GLN A 3 -23.55 -5.75 -13.50
C GLN A 3 -22.95 -4.42 -13.93
N ASN A 4 -23.38 -3.28 -13.39
CA ASN A 4 -22.61 -2.05 -13.54
C ASN A 4 -21.67 -1.94 -12.34
N LYS A 5 -20.47 -2.45 -12.53
CA LYS A 5 -19.29 -1.98 -11.83
C LYS A 5 -19.16 -0.49 -12.16
N ASP A 6 -19.88 0.36 -11.40
CA ASP A 6 -19.95 1.80 -11.59
C ASP A 6 -18.62 2.44 -11.16
N TYR A 7 -17.56 2.04 -11.84
CA TYR A 7 -16.21 2.54 -11.65
C TYR A 7 -16.14 4.02 -12.01
N ASP A 8 -17.01 4.49 -12.90
CA ASP A 8 -17.15 5.89 -13.27
C ASP A 8 -17.71 6.73 -12.12
N GLY A 9 -18.87 6.35 -11.57
CA GLY A 9 -19.46 7.06 -10.43
C GLY A 9 -18.59 6.99 -9.17
N ALA A 10 -17.95 5.84 -8.93
CA ALA A 10 -17.00 5.68 -7.83
C ALA A 10 -15.75 6.57 -8.03
N TRP A 11 -15.19 6.59 -9.24
CA TRP A 11 -14.04 7.42 -9.58
C TRP A 11 -14.33 8.91 -9.35
N GLU A 12 -15.47 9.39 -9.85
CA GLU A 12 -15.85 10.80 -9.69
C GLU A 12 -16.08 11.18 -8.23
N CYS A 13 -16.77 10.31 -7.47
CA CYS A 13 -16.97 10.48 -6.04
C CYS A 13 -15.63 10.53 -5.29
N PHE A 14 -14.70 9.63 -5.58
CA PHE A 14 -13.39 9.64 -4.94
C PHE A 14 -12.56 10.87 -5.37
N ASN A 15 -12.64 11.29 -6.63
CA ASN A 15 -11.92 12.48 -7.11
C ASN A 15 -12.36 13.74 -6.37
N GLN A 16 -13.67 13.98 -6.27
CA GLN A 16 -14.21 15.11 -5.52
C GLN A 16 -13.83 15.07 -4.05
N ASN A 17 -13.94 13.90 -3.41
CA ASN A 17 -13.59 13.78 -1.99
C ASN A 17 -12.08 13.89 -1.74
N ALA A 18 -11.23 13.47 -2.68
CA ALA A 18 -9.79 13.63 -2.58
C ALA A 18 -9.36 15.10 -2.67
N GLU A 19 -10.05 15.92 -3.48
CA GLU A 19 -9.88 17.38 -3.52
C GLU A 19 -10.26 18.04 -2.17
N LEU A 20 -11.18 17.42 -1.43
CA LEU A 20 -11.52 17.81 -0.05
C LEU A 20 -10.54 17.26 1.00
N ASN A 21 -9.35 16.81 0.58
CA ASN A 21 -8.33 16.17 1.41
C ASN A 21 -8.83 14.92 2.18
N ASN A 22 -9.85 14.23 1.70
CA ASN A 22 -10.31 13.00 2.34
C ASN A 22 -9.28 11.85 2.11
N PRO A 23 -8.67 11.29 3.17
CA PRO A 23 -7.63 10.28 3.03
C PRO A 23 -8.16 8.95 2.45
N LEU A 24 -9.41 8.57 2.76
CA LEU A 24 -10.03 7.37 2.22
C LEU A 24 -10.31 7.51 0.73
N ALA A 25 -10.70 8.70 0.27
CA ALA A 25 -10.91 8.98 -1.14
C ALA A 25 -9.60 8.95 -1.94
N LYS A 26 -8.54 9.57 -1.41
CA LYS A 26 -7.17 9.49 -1.99
C LYS A 26 -6.71 8.04 -2.09
N PHE A 27 -6.97 7.22 -1.07
CA PHE A 27 -6.68 5.78 -1.10
C PHE A 27 -7.41 5.05 -2.24
N TRP A 28 -8.73 5.25 -2.39
CA TRP A 28 -9.48 4.55 -3.45
C TRP A 28 -9.10 5.02 -4.85
N LEU A 29 -8.79 6.31 -5.05
CA LEU A 29 -8.23 6.80 -6.31
C LEU A 29 -6.89 6.14 -6.63
N GLY A 30 -5.98 6.07 -5.65
CA GLY A 30 -4.69 5.40 -5.82
C GLY A 30 -4.87 3.93 -6.16
N TYR A 31 -5.84 3.25 -5.55
CA TYR A 31 -6.18 1.87 -5.89
C TYR A 31 -6.67 1.72 -7.34
N TYR A 32 -7.53 2.63 -7.80
CA TYR A 32 -8.04 2.59 -9.18
C TYR A 32 -6.94 2.82 -10.19
N LEU A 33 -6.03 3.77 -9.92
CA LEU A 33 -4.88 4.08 -10.77
C LEU A 33 -3.79 2.99 -10.74
N LEU A 34 -3.66 2.24 -9.66
CA LEU A 34 -2.66 1.17 -9.59
C LEU A 34 -3.10 -0.06 -10.40
N TYR A 35 -4.37 -0.43 -10.28
CA TYR A 35 -4.90 -1.66 -10.90
C TYR A 35 -5.58 -1.42 -12.26
N GLY A 36 -5.78 -0.15 -12.65
CA GLY A 36 -6.46 0.21 -13.90
C GLY A 36 -7.96 -0.06 -13.85
N HIS A 37 -8.60 0.10 -12.69
CA HIS A 37 -10.04 -0.14 -12.55
C HIS A 37 -10.91 0.93 -13.21
N TYR A 38 -10.33 2.11 -13.51
CA TYR A 38 -10.98 3.17 -14.28
C TYR A 38 -10.43 3.20 -15.70
N HIS A 39 -11.23 2.77 -16.69
CA HIS A 39 -10.87 2.77 -18.11
C HIS A 39 -9.48 2.20 -18.44
N GLU A 40 -8.98 1.24 -17.65
CA GLU A 40 -7.64 0.66 -17.79
C GLU A 40 -6.50 1.69 -17.67
N GLN A 41 -6.78 2.91 -17.23
CA GLN A 41 -5.81 3.97 -17.04
C GLN A 41 -5.01 3.68 -15.77
N LYS A 42 -3.73 3.35 -15.96
CA LYS A 42 -2.80 3.11 -14.88
C LYS A 42 -1.88 4.32 -14.70
N ASP A 43 -1.79 4.80 -13.48
CA ASP A 43 -0.79 5.78 -13.08
C ASP A 43 -0.20 5.37 -11.72
N PRO A 44 0.77 4.45 -11.71
CA PRO A 44 1.37 3.98 -10.47
C PRO A 44 2.13 5.08 -9.72
N ILE A 45 2.56 6.15 -10.40
CA ILE A 45 3.26 7.28 -9.78
C ILE A 45 2.25 8.14 -9.01
N LYS A 46 1.13 8.51 -9.65
CA LYS A 46 0.05 9.25 -8.98
C LYS A 46 -0.62 8.42 -7.89
N ALA A 47 -0.80 7.12 -8.11
CA ALA A 47 -1.31 6.21 -7.08
C ALA A 47 -0.44 6.24 -5.82
N ARG A 48 0.88 6.16 -5.99
CA ARG A 48 1.85 6.24 -4.90
C ARG A 48 1.74 7.56 -4.15
N GLN A 49 1.64 8.69 -4.86
CA GLN A 49 1.47 10.00 -4.23
C GLN A 49 0.18 10.07 -3.41
N LEU A 50 -0.94 9.63 -3.98
CA LEU A 50 -2.25 9.62 -3.31
C LEU A 50 -2.25 8.75 -2.05
N PHE A 51 -1.60 7.58 -2.09
CA PHE A 51 -1.46 6.74 -0.92
C PHE A 51 -0.56 7.37 0.16
N LYS A 52 0.49 8.12 -0.22
CA LYS A 52 1.32 8.87 0.72
C LYS A 52 0.54 9.98 1.40
N GLU A 53 -0.31 10.69 0.65
CA GLU A 53 -1.16 11.77 1.18
C GLU A 53 -2.35 11.23 2.01
N ALA A 54 -2.73 9.98 1.82
CA ALA A 54 -3.79 9.34 2.61
C ALA A 54 -3.39 9.00 4.05
N ASP A 55 -2.14 9.29 4.47
CA ASP A 55 -1.54 8.86 5.75
C ASP A 55 -1.91 9.71 6.99
N GLU A 56 -3.02 10.46 6.98
CA GLU A 56 -3.32 11.36 8.11
C GLU A 56 -4.02 10.72 9.33
N HIS A 57 -4.51 9.48 9.27
CA HIS A 57 -5.29 8.93 10.39
C HIS A 57 -5.03 7.45 10.73
N ASN A 58 -3.78 7.00 10.67
CA ASN A 58 -3.37 5.74 11.29
C ASN A 58 -4.13 4.50 10.75
N HIS A 59 -4.62 4.55 9.50
CA HIS A 59 -5.31 3.44 8.86
C HIS A 59 -4.29 2.57 8.13
N SER A 60 -3.92 1.48 8.80
CA SER A 60 -2.88 0.51 8.44
C SER A 60 -3.01 -0.02 7.00
N GLU A 61 -4.19 0.05 6.39
CA GLU A 61 -4.46 -0.42 5.04
C GLU A 61 -3.94 0.52 3.94
N ALA A 62 -4.00 1.85 4.13
CA ALA A 62 -3.50 2.81 3.15
C ALA A 62 -1.99 2.76 3.01
N GLN A 63 -1.30 2.65 4.15
CA GLN A 63 0.12 2.42 4.24
C GLN A 63 0.55 1.07 3.62
N CYS A 64 -0.23 0.01 3.84
CA CYS A 64 0.03 -1.29 3.20
C CYS A 64 -0.15 -1.20 1.67
N ARG A 65 -1.14 -0.47 1.15
CA ARG A 65 -1.33 -0.31 -0.30
C ARG A 65 -0.35 0.65 -0.94
N TYR A 66 0.14 1.65 -0.22
CA TYR A 66 1.32 2.43 -0.61
C TYR A 66 2.52 1.51 -0.85
N ALA A 67 2.82 0.63 0.10
CA ALA A 67 3.91 -0.33 -0.02
C ALA A 67 3.72 -1.33 -1.18
N VAL A 68 2.49 -1.82 -1.37
CA VAL A 68 2.18 -2.68 -2.52
C VAL A 68 2.27 -1.93 -3.84
N SER A 69 1.93 -0.63 -3.89
CA SER A 69 2.13 0.21 -5.07
C SER A 69 3.62 0.40 -5.42
N LEU A 70 4.48 0.47 -4.41
CA LEU A 70 5.94 0.55 -4.60
C LEU A 70 6.49 -0.74 -5.23
N LEU A 71 5.88 -1.88 -4.95
CA LEU A 71 6.27 -3.20 -5.48
C LEU A 71 5.73 -3.49 -6.88
N THR A 72 4.46 -3.16 -7.10
CA THR A 72 3.73 -3.50 -8.34
C THR A 72 4.06 -2.56 -9.49
N ALA A 73 4.57 -1.36 -9.22
CA ALA A 73 5.05 -0.44 -10.24
C ALA A 73 6.27 -0.97 -11.04
N GLY A 74 6.90 -2.07 -10.61
CA GLY A 74 8.08 -2.63 -11.27
C GLY A 74 9.32 -1.74 -11.12
N ASN A 75 10.47 -2.34 -10.87
CA ASN A 75 11.78 -1.67 -10.90
C ASN A 75 12.07 -0.63 -9.81
N SER A 76 11.88 -0.98 -8.54
CA SER A 76 12.89 -0.54 -7.58
C SER A 76 13.74 -1.74 -7.21
N GLU A 77 14.95 -1.81 -7.78
CA GLU A 77 16.02 -2.70 -7.30
C GLU A 77 16.35 -2.43 -5.80
N ASN A 78 15.78 -1.36 -5.23
CA ASN A 78 15.91 -1.02 -3.83
C ASN A 78 14.58 -0.43 -3.29
N PRO A 79 13.66 -1.25 -2.74
CA PRO A 79 12.46 -0.74 -2.08
C PRO A 79 12.87 0.17 -0.92
N SER A 80 12.12 1.26 -0.68
CA SER A 80 12.41 2.14 0.46
C SER A 80 12.33 1.38 1.78
N ILE A 81 13.01 1.86 2.82
CA ILE A 81 13.01 1.23 4.15
C ILE A 81 11.59 1.05 4.71
N ASP A 82 10.71 2.01 4.49
CA ASP A 82 9.29 1.89 4.84
C ASP A 82 8.59 0.80 4.02
N ALA A 83 8.86 0.72 2.72
CA ALA A 83 8.30 -0.33 1.88
C ALA A 83 8.76 -1.72 2.33
N MET A 84 10.02 -1.86 2.74
CA MET A 84 10.57 -3.10 3.32
C MET A 84 9.85 -3.47 4.62
N TYR A 85 9.55 -2.50 5.50
CA TYR A 85 8.75 -2.77 6.69
C TYR A 85 7.37 -3.36 6.33
N TYR A 86 6.61 -2.70 5.47
CA TYR A 86 5.26 -3.16 5.11
C TYR A 86 5.28 -4.49 4.35
N LEU A 87 6.27 -4.68 3.47
CA LEU A 87 6.54 -5.95 2.82
C LEU A 87 6.70 -7.07 3.82
N GLY A 88 7.52 -6.81 4.82
CA GLY A 88 7.76 -7.71 5.91
C GLY A 88 6.48 -8.09 6.65
N ASP A 89 5.70 -7.10 7.06
CA ASP A 89 4.42 -7.29 7.74
C ASP A 89 3.38 -8.02 6.88
N ILE A 90 3.32 -7.75 5.57
CA ILE A 90 2.40 -8.42 4.64
C ILE A 90 2.77 -9.89 4.47
N TYR A 91 4.05 -10.19 4.25
CA TYR A 91 4.52 -11.56 4.04
C TYR A 91 4.45 -12.42 5.31
N VAL A 92 4.81 -11.85 6.47
CA VAL A 92 4.64 -12.53 7.77
C VAL A 92 3.16 -12.74 8.09
N GLY A 93 2.32 -11.74 7.84
CA GLY A 93 0.90 -11.76 8.16
C GLY A 93 0.01 -12.48 7.15
N GLY A 94 0.50 -12.79 5.94
CA GLY A 94 -0.33 -13.30 4.85
C GLY A 94 -1.47 -12.35 4.46
N LYS A 95 -1.20 -11.04 4.49
CA LYS A 95 -2.21 -9.99 4.24
C LYS A 95 -2.44 -9.79 2.73
N LEU A 96 -3.53 -9.12 2.37
CA LEU A 96 -3.82 -8.68 0.98
C LEU A 96 -3.85 -9.80 -0.08
N ARG A 97 -4.25 -11.03 0.30
CA ARG A 97 -4.25 -12.22 -0.57
C ARG A 97 -2.85 -12.62 -1.06
N VAL A 98 -1.79 -12.10 -0.46
CA VAL A 98 -0.43 -12.57 -0.67
C VAL A 98 -0.25 -13.86 0.14
N LYS A 99 0.36 -14.88 -0.49
CA LYS A 99 0.68 -16.12 0.21
C LYS A 99 1.64 -15.81 1.36
N LYS A 100 1.29 -16.24 2.57
CA LYS A 100 2.15 -16.11 3.75
C LYS A 100 3.52 -16.72 3.43
N ASP A 101 4.57 -15.93 3.61
CA ASP A 101 5.97 -16.31 3.42
C ASP A 101 6.78 -15.66 4.55
N GLU A 102 6.85 -16.35 5.67
CA GLU A 102 7.43 -15.79 6.89
C GLU A 102 8.93 -15.50 6.75
N GLU A 103 9.66 -16.34 6.00
CA GLU A 103 11.09 -16.16 5.79
C GLU A 103 11.37 -14.90 4.95
N ARG A 104 10.67 -14.72 3.82
CA ARG A 104 10.79 -13.49 3.03
C ARG A 104 10.37 -12.27 3.82
N GLY A 105 9.29 -12.38 4.58
CA GLY A 105 8.81 -11.28 5.40
C GLY A 105 9.83 -10.85 6.46
N LEU A 106 10.43 -11.81 7.18
CA LEU A 106 11.47 -11.53 8.17
C LEU A 106 12.73 -10.92 7.54
N ASN A 107 13.11 -11.33 6.34
CA ASN A 107 14.25 -10.71 5.65
C ASN A 107 14.01 -9.23 5.36
N TYR A 108 12.82 -8.86 4.88
CA TYR A 108 12.49 -7.45 4.68
C TYR A 108 12.42 -6.66 6.00
N LEU A 109 11.83 -7.24 7.06
CA LEU A 109 11.80 -6.61 8.38
C LEU A 109 13.21 -6.39 8.95
N ARG A 110 14.12 -7.36 8.79
CA ARG A 110 15.50 -7.23 9.26
C ARG A 110 16.24 -6.12 8.55
N VAL A 111 16.12 -6.03 7.22
CA VAL A 111 16.76 -4.93 6.47
C VAL A 111 16.18 -3.58 6.91
N ALA A 112 14.85 -3.49 7.09
CA ALA A 112 14.23 -2.26 7.58
C ALA A 112 14.72 -1.89 9.01
N ALA A 113 14.82 -2.88 9.91
CA ALA A 113 15.31 -2.70 11.27
C ALA A 113 16.79 -2.31 11.31
N SER A 114 17.65 -2.89 10.47
CA SER A 114 19.05 -2.50 10.34
C SER A 114 19.23 -1.06 9.87
N ASN A 115 18.23 -0.50 9.18
CA ASN A 115 18.16 0.91 8.79
C ASN A 115 17.38 1.77 9.80
N GLN A 116 17.30 1.34 11.06
CA GLN A 116 16.68 2.07 12.18
C GLN A 116 15.18 2.33 12.02
N ASN A 117 14.46 1.52 11.23
CA ASN A 117 13.01 1.61 11.18
C ASN A 117 12.41 1.07 12.50
N GLU A 118 11.92 1.98 13.34
CA GLU A 118 11.36 1.65 14.66
C GLU A 118 10.17 0.68 14.58
N ARG A 119 9.34 0.80 13.53
CA ARG A 119 8.18 -0.08 13.32
C ARG A 119 8.62 -1.52 13.05
N ALA A 120 9.68 -1.70 12.25
CA ALA A 120 10.24 -3.01 11.96
C ALA A 120 10.90 -3.63 13.21
N ILE A 121 11.63 -2.85 13.99
CA ILE A 121 12.24 -3.29 15.26
C ILE A 121 11.15 -3.76 16.23
N ALA A 122 10.11 -2.94 16.43
CA ALA A 122 9.00 -3.26 17.31
C ALA A 122 8.24 -4.53 16.86
N LEU A 123 8.06 -4.71 15.55
CA LEU A 123 7.39 -5.88 15.00
C LEU A 123 8.23 -7.16 15.16
N LEU A 124 9.55 -7.11 14.92
CA LEU A 124 10.45 -8.24 15.15
C LEU A 124 10.47 -8.65 16.63
N ALA A 125 10.54 -7.67 17.54
CA ALA A 125 10.48 -7.92 18.97
C ALA A 125 9.16 -8.61 19.38
N LYS A 126 8.02 -8.16 18.82
CA LYS A 126 6.71 -8.79 19.05
C LYS A 126 6.62 -10.23 18.51
N LEU A 127 7.35 -10.54 17.44
CA LEU A 127 7.44 -11.87 16.85
C LEU A 127 8.45 -12.79 17.55
N GLY A 128 9.26 -12.26 18.48
CA GLY A 128 10.34 -12.98 19.13
C GLY A 128 11.48 -13.37 18.18
N LYS A 129 11.78 -12.50 17.20
CA LYS A 129 12.73 -12.74 16.10
C LYS A 129 13.86 -11.73 16.06
#